data_AF-A0AAE0LM47-F1
#
_entry.id   AF-A0AAE0LM47-F1
#
_cell.length_a   1.000
_cell.length_b   1.000
_cell.length_c   1.000
_cell.angle_alpha   90.00
_cell.angle_beta   90.00
_cell.angle_gamma   90.00
#
_symmetry.space_group_name_H-M   'P 1'
#
loop_
_entity.id
_entity.type
_entity.pdbx_description
1 polymer ?
#
loop_
_entity_poly.entity_id
_entity_poly.type
_entity_poly.pdbx_seq_one_letter_code
_entity_poly.pdbx_strand_id
1 'polypeptide(L)'
;MQLNKERQRKIRNTLHRSLPRENTPELALWTRNQQLSPLLRLPPELRNQIFEIVLAVGQINVCFKKWGRRVQIKNGQRCYETITGGFYCRILGRDENPWLGQKADATEPPPRRGMTLLSPVCRQLYHETVLLPFRLNVWSFESMHVLDRFAVKEKRLPRAHRRAIRLLYAQALLPKSAMKYLGGLKVVVLGTGS
;
A
#
# COMPACT_ATOMS: atom_id res chain seq x y z
N MET A 1 12.09 20.74 6.32
CA MET A 1 11.04 20.76 7.37
C MET A 1 10.24 19.46 7.33
N GLN A 2 10.36 18.59 8.34
CA GLN A 2 9.54 17.37 8.43
C GLN A 2 8.11 17.76 8.83
N LEU A 3 7.16 17.60 7.91
CA LEU A 3 5.74 17.78 8.20
C LEU A 3 5.29 16.80 9.28
N ASN A 4 4.68 17.31 10.37
CA ASN A 4 4.06 16.49 11.42
C ASN A 4 3.10 15.44 10.81
N LYS A 5 3.13 14.20 11.31
CA LYS A 5 2.33 13.06 10.83
C LYS A 5 0.84 13.37 10.70
N GLU A 6 0.30 14.19 11.60
CA GLU A 6 -1.09 14.64 11.53
C GLU A 6 -1.36 15.58 10.35
N ARG A 7 -0.42 16.48 10.07
CA ARG A 7 -0.48 17.41 8.95
C ARG A 7 -0.36 16.66 7.62
N GLN A 8 0.53 15.67 7.54
CA GLN A 8 0.61 14.73 6.40
C GLN A 8 -0.70 13.96 6.20
N ARG A 9 -1.32 13.49 7.29
CA ARG A 9 -2.62 12.79 7.24
C ARG A 9 -3.75 13.71 6.76
N LYS A 10 -3.80 14.96 7.24
CA LYS A 10 -4.77 15.96 6.77
C LYS A 10 -4.57 16.25 5.28
N ILE A 11 -3.35 16.51 4.84
CA ILE A 11 -3.03 16.74 3.41
C ILE A 11 -3.47 15.56 2.56
N ARG A 12 -3.12 14.33 2.95
CA ARG A 12 -3.52 13.11 2.22
C ARG A 12 -5.05 12.96 2.15
N ASN A 13 -5.76 13.26 3.24
CA ASN A 13 -7.21 13.20 3.28
C ASN A 13 -7.88 14.30 2.44
N THR A 14 -7.28 15.48 2.35
CA THR A 14 -7.76 16.57 1.49
C THR A 14 -7.53 16.25 0.01
N LEU A 15 -6.36 15.71 -0.33
CA LEU A 15 -6.03 15.26 -1.68
C LEU A 15 -7.00 14.17 -2.17
N HIS A 16 -7.48 13.31 -1.29
CA HIS A 16 -8.51 12.32 -1.61
C HIS A 16 -9.86 12.90 -2.02
N ARG A 17 -10.23 14.10 -1.53
CA ARG A 17 -11.62 14.56 -1.51
C ARG A 17 -11.94 15.71 -2.44
N SER A 18 -10.96 16.48 -2.87
CA SER A 18 -11.21 17.64 -3.72
C SER A 18 -10.43 17.57 -5.02
N LEU A 19 -10.96 18.19 -6.07
CA LEU A 19 -10.18 18.63 -7.22
C LEU A 19 -9.33 19.86 -6.81
N PRO A 20 -8.31 20.25 -7.58
CA PRO A 20 -7.68 21.56 -7.43
C PRO A 20 -8.74 22.66 -7.44
N ARG A 21 -8.59 23.68 -6.59
CA ARG A 21 -9.53 24.81 -6.56
C ARG A 21 -9.28 25.70 -7.76
N GLU A 22 -10.29 26.46 -8.16
CA GLU A 22 -10.16 27.50 -9.17
C GLU A 22 -9.10 28.53 -8.73
N ASN A 23 -8.30 29.01 -9.69
CA ASN A 23 -7.21 29.98 -9.50
C ASN A 23 -5.99 29.52 -8.67
N THR A 24 -5.76 28.21 -8.53
CA THR A 24 -4.55 27.70 -7.85
C THR A 24 -3.50 27.16 -8.83
N PRO A 25 -2.19 27.21 -8.51
CA PRO A 25 -1.13 26.69 -9.38
C PRO A 25 -1.28 25.19 -9.65
N GLU A 26 -1.90 24.44 -8.74
CA GLU A 26 -2.19 23.02 -8.94
C GLU A 26 -3.21 22.78 -10.05
N LEU A 27 -4.16 23.71 -10.28
CA LEU A 27 -5.09 23.63 -11.40
C LEU A 27 -4.36 23.86 -12.74
N ALA A 28 -3.43 24.83 -12.78
CA ALA A 28 -2.60 25.03 -13.97
C ALA A 28 -1.77 23.79 -14.32
N LEU A 29 -1.15 23.16 -13.31
CA LEU A 29 -0.45 21.88 -13.47
C LEU A 29 -1.39 20.75 -13.90
N TRP A 30 -2.59 20.70 -13.34
CA TRP A 30 -3.62 19.74 -13.74
C TRP A 30 -3.96 19.91 -15.23
N THR A 31 -4.33 21.10 -15.68
CA THR A 31 -4.67 21.37 -17.08
C THR A 31 -3.50 21.06 -18.01
N ARG A 32 -2.29 21.49 -17.66
CA ARG A 32 -1.07 21.18 -18.42
C ARG A 32 -0.86 19.67 -18.57
N ASN A 33 -1.04 18.91 -17.50
CA ASN A 33 -0.89 17.46 -17.53
C ASN A 33 -1.91 16.79 -18.46
N GLN A 34 -3.16 17.27 -18.50
CA GLN A 34 -4.16 16.74 -19.44
C GLN A 34 -3.79 17.01 -20.90
N GLN A 35 -3.17 18.16 -21.18
CA GLN A 35 -2.81 18.56 -22.55
C GLN A 35 -1.50 17.94 -23.04
N LEU A 36 -0.51 17.77 -22.16
CA LEU A 36 0.84 17.37 -22.55
C LEU A 36 1.13 15.89 -22.27
N SER A 37 0.51 15.29 -21.26
CA SER A 37 0.81 13.90 -20.90
C SER A 37 0.25 12.95 -21.96
N PRO A 38 1.07 12.08 -22.58
CA PRO A 38 0.57 11.06 -23.49
C PRO A 38 -0.47 10.16 -22.82
N LEU A 39 -0.23 9.78 -21.56
CA LEU A 39 -1.12 8.91 -20.80
C LEU A 39 -2.47 9.58 -20.49
N LEU A 40 -2.47 10.83 -20.02
CA LEU A 40 -3.72 11.51 -19.63
C LEU A 40 -4.54 12.01 -20.82
N ARG A 41 -3.95 12.11 -22.01
CA ARG A 41 -4.66 12.37 -23.27
C ARG A 41 -5.43 11.17 -23.80
N LEU A 42 -5.08 9.95 -23.38
CA LEU A 42 -5.79 8.75 -23.82
C LEU A 42 -7.23 8.77 -23.30
N PRO A 43 -8.19 8.19 -24.03
CA PRO A 43 -9.53 7.93 -23.51
C PRO A 43 -9.49 7.16 -22.18
N PRO A 44 -10.43 7.43 -21.25
CA PRO A 44 -10.49 6.77 -19.95
C PRO A 44 -10.45 5.23 -20.02
N GLU A 45 -11.01 4.64 -21.07
CA GLU A 45 -11.04 3.19 -21.29
C GLU A 45 -9.63 2.62 -21.43
N LEU A 46 -8.79 3.24 -22.27
CA LEU A 46 -7.41 2.82 -22.45
C LEU A 46 -6.58 3.06 -21.19
N ARG A 47 -6.83 4.16 -20.48
CA ARG A 47 -6.15 4.43 -19.20
C ARG A 47 -6.48 3.35 -18.18
N ASN A 48 -7.75 2.98 -18.05
CA ASN A 48 -8.20 1.93 -17.14
C ASN A 48 -7.54 0.59 -17.47
N GLN A 49 -7.47 0.21 -18.75
CA GLN A 49 -6.77 -1.01 -19.17
C GLN A 49 -5.28 -0.98 -18.79
N ILE A 50 -4.59 0.13 -19.05
CA ILE A 50 -3.19 0.30 -18.65
C ILE A 50 -3.04 0.19 -17.13
N PHE A 51 -3.91 0.85 -16.37
CA PHE A 51 -3.86 0.80 -14.91
C PHE A 51 -4.14 -0.59 -14.36
N GLU A 52 -5.08 -1.33 -14.94
CA GLU A 52 -5.36 -2.70 -14.55
C GLU A 52 -4.13 -3.59 -14.75
N ILE A 53 -3.47 -3.50 -15.90
CA ILE A 53 -2.24 -4.26 -16.20
C ILE A 53 -1.13 -3.91 -15.21
N VAL A 54 -0.90 -2.61 -14.96
CA VAL A 54 0.23 -2.16 -14.12
C VAL A 54 -0.02 -2.40 -12.62
N LEU A 55 -1.26 -2.33 -12.17
CA LEU A 55 -1.61 -2.39 -10.74
C LEU A 55 -2.13 -3.76 -10.29
N ALA A 56 -2.45 -4.69 -11.20
CA ALA A 56 -2.76 -6.08 -10.87
C ALA A 56 -1.48 -6.90 -10.69
N VAL A 57 -0.87 -6.76 -9.51
CA VAL A 57 0.39 -7.41 -9.13
C VAL A 57 0.21 -8.77 -8.44
N GLY A 58 -1.03 -9.26 -8.32
CA GLY A 58 -1.35 -10.55 -7.71
C GLY A 58 -1.72 -10.40 -6.24
N GLN A 59 -0.73 -10.44 -5.36
CA GLN A 59 -0.94 -10.34 -3.91
C GLN A 59 -0.04 -9.29 -3.25
N ILE A 60 -0.63 -8.48 -2.37
CA ILE A 60 0.04 -7.47 -1.57
C ILE A 60 0.08 -7.94 -0.12
N ASN A 61 1.29 -8.27 0.37
CA ASN A 61 1.52 -8.62 1.76
C ASN A 61 2.02 -7.42 2.55
N VAL A 62 1.26 -7.02 3.58
CA VAL A 62 1.64 -5.94 4.49
C VAL A 62 2.43 -6.52 5.66
N CYS A 63 3.65 -6.01 5.82
CA CYS A 63 4.56 -6.40 6.89
C CYS A 63 4.89 -5.21 7.79
N PHE A 64 5.42 -5.48 8.98
CA PHE A 64 5.86 -4.42 9.90
C PHE A 64 7.26 -4.67 10.43
N LYS A 65 8.19 -3.76 10.12
CA LYS A 65 9.54 -3.79 10.70
C LYS A 65 9.56 -2.93 11.96
N LYS A 66 9.94 -3.53 13.09
CA LYS A 66 10.22 -2.78 14.32
C LYS A 66 11.43 -1.86 14.11
N TRP A 67 11.41 -0.70 14.75
CA TRP A 67 12.60 0.15 14.81
C TRP A 67 13.68 -0.58 15.59
N GLY A 68 14.93 -0.48 15.14
CA GLY A 68 16.05 -1.14 15.77
C GLY A 68 17.38 -0.53 15.38
N ARG A 69 18.45 -0.95 16.05
CA ARG A 69 19.82 -0.63 15.68
C ARG A 69 20.50 -1.90 15.21
N ARG A 70 21.07 -1.86 14.01
CA ARG A 70 21.96 -2.92 13.54
C ARG A 70 23.39 -2.48 13.83
N VAL A 71 24.15 -3.35 14.49
CA VAL A 71 25.60 -3.15 14.60
C VAL A 71 26.21 -3.69 13.31
N GLN A 72 26.90 -2.84 12.58
CA GLN A 72 27.76 -3.24 11.47
C GLN A 72 29.21 -3.07 11.91
N ILE A 73 30.05 -4.05 11.64
CA ILE A 73 31.51 -3.91 11.79
C ILE A 73 32.03 -3.51 10.41
N LYS A 74 32.51 -2.27 10.29
CA LYS A 74 33.21 -1.79 9.09
C LYS A 74 34.65 -1.46 9.49
N ASN A 75 35.62 -2.10 8.84
CA ASN A 75 37.05 -1.89 9.08
C ASN A 75 37.45 -2.01 10.57
N GLY A 76 36.92 -3.01 11.28
CA GLY A 76 37.18 -3.21 12.72
C GLY A 76 36.46 -2.22 13.67
N GLN A 77 35.79 -1.19 13.16
CA GLN A 77 34.97 -0.26 13.95
C GLN A 77 33.49 -0.68 13.98
N ARG A 78 32.88 -0.58 15.17
CA ARG A 78 31.44 -0.79 15.38
C ARG A 78 30.66 0.46 14.95
N CYS A 79 29.94 0.37 13.84
CA CYS A 79 29.00 1.38 13.38
C CYS A 79 27.55 0.97 13.73
N TYR A 80 26.74 1.92 14.18
CA TYR A 80 25.32 1.70 14.46
C TYR A 80 24.47 2.21 13.29
N GLU A 81 23.85 1.30 12.55
CA GLU A 81 22.87 1.64 11.53
C GLU A 81 21.47 1.66 12.14
N THR A 82 20.79 2.80 12.09
CA THR A 82 19.41 2.91 12.57
C THR A 82 18.47 2.35 11.51
N ILE A 83 17.82 1.23 11.83
CA ILE A 83 16.76 0.67 11.00
C ILE A 83 15.48 1.48 11.26
N THR A 84 15.05 2.23 10.24
CA THR A 84 13.77 2.92 10.26
C THR A 84 12.64 1.89 10.30
N GLY A 85 11.95 1.83 11.45
CA GLY A 85 10.77 1.00 11.62
C GLY A 85 9.58 1.54 10.82
N GLY A 86 8.65 0.65 10.47
CA GLY A 86 7.44 1.02 9.75
C GLY A 86 6.80 -0.13 9.01
N PHE A 87 5.65 0.18 8.40
CA PHE A 87 4.99 -0.75 7.49
C PHE A 87 5.66 -0.70 6.12
N TYR A 88 5.80 -1.87 5.52
CA TYR A 88 6.21 -2.02 4.14
C TYR A 88 5.31 -3.06 3.47
N CYS A 89 5.31 -3.06 2.14
CA CYS A 89 4.56 -4.02 1.35
C CYS A 89 5.56 -4.91 0.59
N ARG A 90 5.23 -6.19 0.52
CA ARG A 90 5.89 -7.21 -0.30
C ARG A 90 4.87 -7.63 -1.37
N ILE A 91 5.32 -7.80 -2.61
CA ILE A 91 4.49 -8.34 -3.69
C ILE A 91 4.72 -9.86 -3.72
N LEU A 92 3.64 -10.61 -3.88
CA LEU A 92 3.60 -12.07 -3.94
C LEU A 92 2.87 -12.52 -5.19
N GLY A 93 3.16 -13.74 -5.64
CA GLY A 93 2.34 -14.43 -6.60
C GLY A 93 0.90 -14.60 -6.09
N ARG A 94 -0.07 -14.68 -7.00
CA ARG A 94 -1.51 -14.74 -6.67
C ARG A 94 -1.89 -15.93 -5.78
N ASP A 95 -1.18 -17.04 -5.95
CA ASP A 95 -1.43 -18.32 -5.27
C ASP A 95 -0.29 -18.67 -4.31
N GLU A 96 0.62 -17.73 -4.05
CA GLU A 96 1.77 -17.93 -3.19
C GLU A 96 1.35 -17.79 -1.72
N ASN A 97 1.62 -18.81 -0.90
CA ASN A 97 1.28 -18.73 0.52
C ASN A 97 2.21 -17.70 1.22
N PRO A 98 1.66 -16.59 1.76
CA PRO A 98 2.47 -15.52 2.36
C PRO A 98 3.21 -15.94 3.64
N TRP A 99 2.89 -17.10 4.20
CA TRP A 99 3.45 -17.60 5.46
C TRP A 99 4.43 -18.76 5.30
N LEU A 100 4.47 -19.45 4.15
CA LEU A 100 5.40 -20.59 3.94
C LEU A 100 6.86 -20.14 3.72
N GLY A 101 7.07 -18.93 3.20
CA GLY A 101 8.40 -18.35 2.95
C GLY A 101 8.84 -17.28 3.95
N GLN A 102 8.30 -17.26 5.18
CA GLN A 102 8.70 -16.27 6.20
C GLN A 102 10.11 -16.47 6.78
N LYS A 103 10.78 -17.59 6.46
CA LYS A 103 12.22 -17.76 6.66
C LYS A 103 12.99 -17.11 5.50
N ALA A 104 12.87 -15.79 5.34
CA ALA A 104 13.79 -15.08 4.46
C ALA A 104 15.14 -14.97 5.17
N ASP A 105 16.05 -15.86 4.80
CA ASP A 105 17.48 -15.69 5.03
C ASP A 105 17.93 -14.28 4.60
N ALA A 106 19.00 -13.80 5.23
CA ALA A 106 19.57 -12.47 5.02
C ALA A 106 20.05 -12.15 3.58
N THR A 107 19.80 -13.05 2.63
CA THR A 107 20.25 -13.05 1.24
C THR A 107 19.14 -12.64 0.24
N GLU A 108 17.87 -12.66 0.64
CA GLU A 108 16.77 -12.21 -0.22
C GLU A 108 16.89 -10.70 -0.51
N PRO A 109 16.77 -10.27 -1.79
CA PRO A 109 16.82 -8.86 -2.13
C PRO A 109 15.75 -8.10 -1.35
N PRO A 110 16.02 -6.84 -0.94
CA PRO A 110 15.09 -6.08 -0.13
C PRO A 110 13.71 -6.07 -0.82
N PRO A 111 12.62 -6.35 -0.10
CA PRO A 111 11.29 -6.48 -0.69
C PRO A 111 11.02 -5.24 -1.53
N ARG A 112 10.59 -5.45 -2.78
CA ARG A 112 10.29 -4.37 -3.75
C ARG A 112 9.43 -3.32 -3.04
N ARG A 113 10.03 -2.16 -2.75
CA ARG A 113 9.37 -1.13 -1.93
C ARG A 113 8.29 -0.47 -2.77
N GLY A 114 7.04 -0.68 -2.40
CA GLY A 114 5.92 0.17 -2.81
C GLY A 114 4.79 -0.58 -3.51
N MET A 115 3.57 -0.21 -3.12
CA MET A 115 2.31 -0.76 -3.64
C MET A 115 1.82 -0.03 -4.89
N THR A 116 2.27 1.21 -5.12
CA THR A 116 1.69 2.11 -6.11
C THR A 116 2.74 3.10 -6.63
N LEU A 117 3.36 2.78 -7.76
CA LEU A 117 4.30 3.70 -8.40
C LEU A 117 3.61 4.95 -8.98
N LEU A 118 2.31 4.86 -9.30
CA LEU A 118 1.57 5.91 -10.01
C LEU A 118 0.88 6.94 -9.11
N SER A 119 0.41 6.53 -7.94
CA SER A 119 -0.30 7.41 -7.00
C SER A 119 0.51 8.63 -6.50
N PRO A 120 1.84 8.58 -6.31
CA PRO A 120 2.60 9.76 -5.89
C PRO A 120 2.99 10.71 -7.04
N VAL A 121 2.74 10.38 -8.32
CA VAL A 121 3.23 11.15 -9.47
C VAL A 121 2.46 12.47 -9.62
N CYS A 122 1.13 12.39 -9.75
CA CYS A 122 0.28 13.58 -9.82
C CYS A 122 -1.10 13.31 -9.23
N ARG A 123 -1.81 14.39 -8.88
CA ARG A 123 -3.14 14.31 -8.26
C ARG A 123 -4.18 13.63 -9.16
N GLN A 124 -4.07 13.78 -10.48
CA GLN A 124 -4.98 13.17 -11.45
C GLN A 124 -4.89 11.65 -11.41
N LEU A 125 -3.68 11.12 -11.59
CA LEU A 125 -3.41 9.70 -11.51
C LEU A 125 -3.78 9.15 -10.13
N TYR A 126 -3.56 9.92 -9.06
CA TYR A 126 -4.05 9.54 -7.74
C TYR A 126 -5.56 9.30 -7.72
N HIS A 127 -6.36 10.25 -8.19
CA HIS A 127 -7.83 10.10 -8.19
C HIS A 127 -8.30 8.91 -9.02
N GLU A 128 -7.68 8.64 -10.17
CA GLU A 128 -8.05 7.51 -11.04
C GLU A 128 -7.60 6.16 -10.46
N THR A 129 -6.43 6.10 -9.83
CA THR A 129 -5.79 4.82 -9.47
C THR A 129 -5.91 4.42 -8.01
N VAL A 130 -6.25 5.33 -7.08
CA VAL A 130 -6.07 5.10 -5.64
C VAL A 130 -6.81 3.89 -5.08
N LEU A 131 -7.92 3.47 -5.69
CA LEU A 131 -8.69 2.29 -5.27
C LEU A 131 -8.26 1.00 -5.99
N LEU A 132 -7.57 1.10 -7.12
CA LEU A 132 -7.24 -0.06 -7.96
C LEU A 132 -6.34 -1.08 -7.24
N PRO A 133 -5.29 -0.70 -6.49
CA PRO A 133 -4.47 -1.66 -5.75
C PRO A 133 -5.26 -2.47 -4.72
N PHE A 134 -6.32 -1.89 -4.16
CA PHE A 134 -7.21 -2.55 -3.21
C PHE A 134 -8.21 -3.46 -3.92
N ARG A 135 -8.70 -3.04 -5.09
CA ARG A 135 -9.73 -3.76 -5.86
C ARG A 135 -9.20 -4.93 -6.67
N LEU A 136 -8.00 -4.79 -7.23
CA LEU A 136 -7.42 -5.74 -8.20
C LEU A 136 -6.57 -6.82 -7.54
N ASN A 137 -5.99 -6.54 -6.38
CA ASN A 137 -5.05 -7.45 -5.72
C ASN A 137 -5.66 -8.14 -4.52
N VAL A 138 -5.12 -9.31 -4.22
CA VAL A 138 -5.35 -10.00 -2.96
C VAL A 138 -4.51 -9.33 -1.87
N TRP A 139 -5.09 -9.16 -0.70
CA TRP A 139 -4.36 -8.61 0.45
C TRP A 139 -4.02 -9.72 1.44
N SER A 140 -2.83 -9.63 2.03
CA SER A 140 -2.44 -10.46 3.16
C SER A 140 -1.65 -9.62 4.16
N PHE A 141 -1.55 -10.13 5.38
CA PHE A 141 -0.79 -9.49 6.44
C PHE A 141 0.15 -10.51 7.06
N GLU A 142 1.37 -10.08 7.37
CA GLU A 142 2.39 -10.91 8.01
C GLU A 142 1.87 -11.59 9.27
N SER A 143 1.06 -10.88 10.06
CA SER A 143 0.33 -11.45 11.21
C SER A 143 -0.94 -10.66 11.51
N MET A 144 -1.82 -11.23 12.34
CA MET A 144 -3.03 -10.54 12.84
C MET A 144 -2.71 -9.27 13.61
N HIS A 145 -1.58 -9.22 14.31
CA HIS A 145 -1.11 -8.02 15.00
C HIS A 145 -0.78 -6.88 14.02
N VAL A 146 -0.20 -7.21 12.87
CA VAL A 146 0.11 -6.22 11.82
C VAL A 146 -1.19 -5.70 11.20
N LEU A 147 -2.16 -6.57 10.94
CA LEU A 147 -3.50 -6.18 10.49
C LEU A 147 -4.17 -5.21 11.47
N ASP A 148 -4.26 -5.59 12.74
CA ASP A 148 -4.89 -4.76 13.79
C ASP A 148 -4.20 -3.40 13.91
N ARG A 149 -2.86 -3.40 13.95
CA ARG A 149 -2.09 -2.16 14.04
C ARG A 149 -2.30 -1.28 12.81
N PHE A 150 -2.25 -1.84 11.61
CA PHE A 150 -2.35 -1.10 10.35
C PHE A 150 -3.76 -0.54 10.12
N ALA A 151 -4.77 -1.40 10.24
CA ALA A 151 -6.14 -1.08 9.90
C ALA A 151 -6.87 -0.37 11.04
N VAL A 152 -6.78 -0.88 12.27
CA VAL A 152 -7.60 -0.42 13.40
C VAL A 152 -6.89 0.69 14.17
N LYS A 153 -5.66 0.45 14.65
CA LYS A 153 -4.93 1.42 15.50
C LYS A 153 -4.46 2.64 14.73
N GLU A 154 -3.73 2.43 13.62
CA GLU A 154 -3.19 3.53 12.81
C GLU A 154 -4.17 4.07 11.76
N LYS A 155 -5.34 3.43 11.59
CA LYS A 155 -6.41 3.85 10.66
C LYS A 155 -5.88 4.18 9.26
N ARG A 156 -4.95 3.36 8.75
CA ARG A 156 -4.28 3.60 7.47
C ARG A 156 -5.16 3.29 6.25
N LEU A 157 -6.30 2.64 6.47
CA LEU A 157 -7.29 2.31 5.45
C LEU A 157 -8.55 3.19 5.58
N PRO A 158 -8.65 4.29 4.81
CA PRO A 158 -9.89 5.02 4.63
C PRO A 158 -11.07 4.11 4.26
N ARG A 159 -12.30 4.56 4.53
CA ARG A 159 -13.53 3.78 4.26
C ARG A 159 -13.61 3.31 2.80
N ALA A 160 -13.22 4.15 1.84
CA ALA A 160 -13.23 3.80 0.42
C ALA A 160 -12.26 2.64 0.11
N HIS A 161 -11.07 2.64 0.71
CA HIS A 161 -10.09 1.57 0.50
C HIS A 161 -10.59 0.25 1.08
N ARG A 162 -11.14 0.29 2.30
CA ARG A 162 -11.70 -0.91 2.95
C ARG A 162 -12.77 -1.59 2.11
N ARG A 163 -13.71 -0.81 1.57
CA ARG A 163 -14.78 -1.33 0.70
C ARG A 163 -14.27 -1.79 -0.67
N ALA A 164 -13.11 -1.29 -1.12
CA ALA A 164 -12.53 -1.70 -2.38
C ALA A 164 -11.83 -3.06 -2.28
N ILE A 165 -11.31 -3.44 -1.10
CA ILE A 165 -10.68 -4.74 -0.89
C ILE A 165 -11.74 -5.85 -1.03
N ARG A 166 -11.51 -6.79 -1.93
CA ARG A 166 -12.42 -7.91 -2.22
C ARG A 166 -12.00 -9.21 -1.56
N LEU A 167 -10.70 -9.49 -1.55
CA LEU A 167 -10.12 -10.74 -1.07
C LEU A 167 -9.00 -10.48 -0.07
N LEU A 168 -9.08 -11.18 1.06
CA LEU A 168 -8.08 -11.13 2.13
C LEU A 168 -7.66 -12.54 2.51
N TYR A 169 -6.37 -12.84 2.34
CA TYR A 169 -5.78 -14.05 2.90
C TYR A 169 -5.44 -13.81 4.36
N ALA A 170 -5.86 -14.73 5.21
CA ALA A 170 -5.55 -14.73 6.63
C ALA A 170 -5.02 -16.10 7.08
N GLN A 171 -4.12 -16.08 8.05
CA GLN A 171 -3.56 -17.28 8.66
C GLN A 171 -4.56 -17.94 9.64
N ALA A 172 -5.52 -17.15 10.14
CA ALA A 172 -6.55 -17.58 11.07
C ALA A 172 -7.83 -16.79 10.82
N LEU A 173 -8.94 -17.24 11.42
CA LEU A 173 -10.22 -16.53 11.38
C LEU A 173 -10.07 -15.12 11.97
N LEU A 174 -10.58 -14.12 11.25
CA LEU A 174 -10.58 -12.75 11.73
C LEU A 174 -11.57 -12.59 12.89
N PRO A 175 -11.22 -11.81 13.93
CA PRO A 175 -12.18 -11.48 14.97
C PRO A 175 -13.36 -10.70 14.37
N LYS A 176 -14.57 -10.90 14.93
CA LYS A 176 -15.82 -10.27 14.44
C LYS A 176 -15.71 -8.75 14.28
N SER A 177 -14.95 -8.10 15.15
CA SER A 177 -14.66 -6.66 15.10
C SER A 177 -13.86 -6.25 13.85
N ALA A 178 -12.81 -7.01 13.49
CA ALA A 178 -12.01 -6.78 12.30
C ALA A 178 -12.81 -7.08 11.02
N MET A 179 -13.60 -8.16 11.04
CA MET A 179 -14.48 -8.51 9.91
C MET A 179 -15.53 -7.42 9.66
N LYS A 180 -16.16 -6.88 10.73
CA LYS A 180 -17.08 -5.73 10.64
C LYS A 180 -16.37 -4.46 10.18
N TYR A 181 -15.13 -4.22 10.64
CA TYR A 181 -14.36 -3.03 10.27
C TYR A 181 -13.97 -3.01 8.79
N LEU A 182 -13.59 -4.17 8.24
CA LEU A 182 -13.13 -4.29 6.87
C LEU A 182 -14.31 -4.45 5.88
N GLY A 183 -15.43 -5.05 6.31
CA GLY A 183 -16.75 -4.97 5.66
C GLY A 183 -16.88 -5.65 4.29
N GLY A 184 -17.64 -6.76 4.23
CA GLY A 184 -18.06 -7.39 2.96
C GLY A 184 -16.98 -8.16 2.21
N LEU A 185 -15.85 -8.48 2.87
CA LEU A 185 -14.74 -9.19 2.25
C LEU A 185 -14.94 -10.70 2.21
N LYS A 186 -14.43 -11.30 1.14
CA LYS A 186 -14.15 -12.74 1.13
C LYS A 186 -12.82 -12.95 1.85
N VAL A 187 -12.88 -13.62 3.00
CA VAL A 187 -11.69 -14.01 3.76
C VAL A 187 -11.40 -15.46 3.42
N VAL A 188 -10.22 -15.74 2.88
CA VAL A 188 -9.75 -17.10 2.67
C VAL A 188 -8.72 -17.40 3.75
N VAL A 189 -9.03 -18.40 4.57
CA VAL A 189 -8.11 -18.90 5.58
C VAL A 189 -7.25 -19.95 4.91
N LEU A 190 -5.97 -19.63 4.72
CA LEU A 190 -5.00 -20.62 4.23
C LEU A 190 -4.52 -21.38 5.47
N GLY A 191 -5.07 -22.57 5.68
CA GLY A 191 -4.60 -23.46 6.73
C GLY A 191 -3.10 -23.66 6.58
N THR A 192 -2.36 -23.50 7.67
CA THR A 192 -0.99 -24.02 7.72
C THR A 192 -1.11 -25.52 7.56
N GLY A 193 -0.66 -26.05 6.42
CA GLY A 193 -0.47 -27.48 6.24
C GLY A 193 0.30 -28.02 7.46
N SER A 194 -0.24 -29.11 7.98
CA SER A 194 0.19 -29.86 9.16
C SER A 194 1.68 -30.17 9.17
#